data_AF-A0A523V9G5-F1
#
_entry.id   AF-A0A523V9G5-F1
#
_cell.length_a   1.000
_cell.length_b   1.000
_cell.length_c   1.000
_cell.angle_alpha   90.00
_cell.angle_beta   90.00
_cell.angle_gamma   90.00
#
_symmetry.space_group_name_H-M   'P 1'
#
loop_
_entity.id
_entity.type
_entity.pdbx_description
1 polymer ?
#
loop_
_entity_poly.entity_id
_entity_poly.type
_entity_poly.pdbx_seq_one_letter_code
_entity_poly.pdbx_strand_id
1 'polypeptide(L)'
;MIISINNLKIIINKARKNREDIKMADIKNIRKSIKQIGKLLFERELVDSSGGNISVRDGDKIYVSPRRTGYDHQWEIDEDSIIITDLCRIPIIGEADAVSREASTHYYIYQNFPDIGAVIHA
;
A
#
# COMPACT_ATOMS: atom_id res chain seq x y z
N MET A 1 -11.91 3.05 43.65
CA MET A 1 -11.26 4.15 42.91
C MET A 1 -12.15 4.50 41.71
N ILE A 2 -13.00 5.52 41.82
CA ILE A 2 -13.91 5.92 40.73
C ILE A 2 -13.14 6.88 39.82
N ILE A 3 -12.67 6.39 38.68
CA ILE A 3 -12.06 7.26 37.67
C ILE A 3 -13.20 8.09 37.08
N SER A 4 -13.19 9.41 37.27
CA SER A 4 -14.17 10.32 36.68
C SER A 4 -14.31 10.07 35.18
N ILE A 5 -15.56 10.04 34.67
CA ILE A 5 -15.90 9.76 33.27
C ILE A 5 -15.08 10.64 32.29
N ASN A 6 -14.70 11.85 32.71
CA ASN A 6 -13.88 12.76 31.91
C ASN A 6 -12.44 12.25 31.72
N ASN A 7 -11.83 11.66 32.75
CA ASN A 7 -10.49 11.08 32.66
C ASN A 7 -10.49 9.83 31.76
N LEU A 8 -11.57 9.06 31.77
CA LEU A 8 -11.73 7.90 30.89
C LEU A 8 -11.79 8.30 29.41
N LYS A 9 -12.53 9.37 29.07
CA LYS A 9 -12.61 9.90 27.70
C LYS A 9 -11.27 10.39 27.17
N ILE A 10 -10.48 11.07 28.00
CA ILE A 10 -9.15 11.58 27.62
C ILE A 10 -8.20 10.41 27.28
N ILE A 11 -8.18 9.37 28.11
CA ILE A 11 -7.36 8.18 27.89
C ILE A 11 -7.76 7.48 26.59
N ILE A 12 -9.06 7.30 26.34
CA ILE A 12 -9.57 6.68 25.12
C ILE A 12 -9.17 7.48 23.86
N ASN A 13 -9.33 8.81 23.90
CA ASN A 13 -8.99 9.65 22.75
C ASN A 13 -7.48 9.68 22.48
N LYS A 14 -6.65 9.69 23.52
CA LYS A 14 -5.19 9.60 23.38
C LYS A 14 -4.76 8.25 22.79
N ALA A 15 -5.37 7.15 23.25
CA ALA A 15 -5.11 5.82 22.70
C ALA A 15 -5.54 5.70 21.23
N ARG A 16 -6.68 6.29 20.84
CA ARG A 16 -7.13 6.36 19.44
C ARG A 16 -6.16 7.15 18.58
N LYS A 17 -5.76 8.35 19.00
CA LYS A 17 -4.80 9.17 18.27
C LYS A 17 -3.47 8.45 18.07
N ASN A 18 -2.91 7.85 19.13
CA ASN A 18 -1.68 7.05 19.01
C ASN A 18 -1.83 5.90 18.02
N ARG A 19 -2.98 5.20 17.98
CA ARG A 19 -3.23 4.14 16.99
C ARG A 19 -3.30 4.67 15.56
N GLU A 20 -3.95 5.81 15.33
CA GLU A 20 -3.98 6.49 14.03
C GLU A 20 -2.58 6.91 13.58
N ASP A 21 -1.78 7.48 14.48
CA ASP A 21 -0.41 7.91 14.21
C ASP A 21 0.51 6.72 13.85
N ILE A 22 0.41 5.60 14.58
CA ILE A 22 1.15 4.35 14.29
C ILE A 22 0.72 3.80 12.92
N LYS A 23 -0.59 3.70 12.67
CA LYS A 23 -1.12 3.21 11.40
C LYS A 23 -0.67 4.06 10.21
N MET A 24 -0.60 5.39 10.39
CA MET A 24 -0.09 6.31 9.38
C MET A 24 1.41 6.11 9.13
N ALA A 25 2.20 5.88 10.18
CA ALA A 25 3.62 5.56 10.04
C ALA A 25 3.84 4.24 9.27
N ASP A 26 3.04 3.21 9.56
CA ASP A 26 3.09 1.92 8.85
C ASP A 26 2.72 2.05 7.37
N ILE A 27 1.64 2.78 7.06
CA ILE A 27 1.25 3.14 5.68
C ILE A 27 2.43 3.80 4.96
N LYS A 28 3.05 4.80 5.59
CA LYS A 28 4.17 5.54 4.99
C LYS A 28 5.38 4.63 4.76
N ASN A 29 5.68 3.73 5.70
CA ASN A 29 6.77 2.77 5.57
C ASN A 29 6.54 1.79 4.42
N ILE A 30 5.31 1.30 4.23
CA ILE A 30 4.96 0.39 3.12
C ILE A 30 5.10 1.11 1.78
N ARG A 31 4.52 2.31 1.64
CA ARG A 31 4.58 3.11 0.40
C ARG A 31 6.01 3.46 0.00
N LYS A 32 6.82 3.87 0.97
CA LYS A 32 8.25 4.11 0.80
C LYS A 32 8.98 2.86 0.32
N SER A 33 8.67 1.70 0.89
CA SER A 33 9.30 0.43 0.51
C SER A 33 8.96 0.05 -0.94
N ILE A 34 7.70 0.21 -1.36
CA ILE A 34 7.29 -0.05 -2.75
C ILE A 34 8.08 0.85 -3.72
N LYS A 35 8.15 2.15 -3.44
CA LYS A 35 8.93 3.11 -4.24
C LYS A 35 10.40 2.70 -4.35
N GLN A 36 11.04 2.38 -3.22
CA GLN A 36 12.46 2.05 -3.17
C GLN A 36 12.77 0.74 -3.91
N ILE A 37 11.94 -0.29 -3.72
CA ILE A 37 12.11 -1.57 -4.42
C ILE A 37 11.85 -1.41 -5.92
N GLY A 38 10.80 -0.70 -6.31
CA GLY A 38 10.51 -0.41 -7.71
C GLY A 38 11.66 0.29 -8.42
N LYS A 39 12.18 1.35 -7.82
CA LYS A 39 13.37 2.06 -8.33
C LYS A 39 14.59 1.14 -8.44
N LEU A 40 14.83 0.33 -7.42
CA LEU A 40 15.95 -0.63 -7.41
C LEU A 40 15.83 -1.69 -8.52
N LEU A 41 14.62 -2.19 -8.79
CA LEU A 41 14.38 -3.16 -9.87
C LEU A 41 14.67 -2.52 -11.24
N PHE A 42 14.21 -1.30 -11.45
CA PHE A 42 14.44 -0.57 -12.70
C PHE A 42 15.93 -0.25 -12.90
N GLU A 43 16.61 0.26 -11.86
CA GLU A 43 18.06 0.55 -11.89
C GLU A 43 18.91 -0.70 -12.13
N ARG A 44 18.39 -1.89 -11.82
CA ARG A 44 19.06 -3.18 -12.04
C ARG A 44 18.60 -3.91 -13.30
N GLU A 45 17.83 -3.25 -14.16
CA GLU A 45 17.34 -3.82 -15.42
C GLU A 45 16.50 -5.10 -15.21
N LEU A 46 15.83 -5.22 -14.04
CA LEU A 46 14.94 -6.34 -13.72
C LEU A 46 13.49 -6.08 -14.12
N VAL A 47 13.16 -4.81 -14.39
CA VAL A 47 11.91 -4.34 -15.00
C VAL A 47 12.28 -3.26 -16.02
N ASP A 48 11.51 -3.14 -17.09
CA ASP A 48 11.74 -2.14 -18.13
C ASP A 48 10.68 -1.02 -18.11
N SER A 49 10.71 -0.16 -19.13
CA SER A 49 9.73 0.92 -19.30
C SER A 49 8.37 0.44 -19.78
N SER A 50 8.24 -0.80 -20.24
CA SER A 50 6.98 -1.35 -20.76
C SER A 50 6.06 -1.89 -19.67
N GLY A 51 6.60 -2.20 -18.49
CA GLY A 51 5.84 -2.91 -17.46
C GLY A 51 6.34 -2.72 -16.03
N GLY A 52 6.00 -3.70 -15.21
CA GLY A 52 6.25 -3.69 -13.78
C GLY A 52 5.04 -3.22 -12.97
N ASN A 53 4.59 -4.03 -12.02
CA ASN A 53 3.73 -3.55 -10.95
C ASN A 53 4.03 -4.26 -9.62
N ILE A 54 3.90 -3.53 -8.53
CA ILE A 54 4.22 -4.03 -7.18
C ILE A 54 2.98 -3.84 -6.31
N SER A 55 2.66 -4.84 -5.50
CA SER A 55 1.72 -4.67 -4.41
C SER A 55 2.17 -5.32 -3.11
N VAL A 56 1.65 -4.81 -2.00
CA VAL A 56 1.88 -5.31 -0.64
C VAL A 56 0.52 -5.44 0.05
N ARG A 57 0.32 -6.56 0.75
CA ARG A 57 -0.83 -6.79 1.62
C ARG A 57 -0.46 -6.53 3.07
N ASP A 58 -1.29 -5.74 3.75
CA ASP A 58 -1.25 -5.53 5.20
C ASP A 58 -2.66 -5.67 5.76
N GLY A 59 -2.94 -6.84 6.33
CA GLY A 59 -4.27 -7.24 6.80
C GLY A 59 -5.31 -7.26 5.68
N ASP A 60 -6.24 -6.32 5.75
CA ASP A 60 -7.36 -6.12 4.82
C ASP A 60 -7.06 -5.12 3.68
N LYS A 61 -5.88 -4.49 3.70
CA LYS A 61 -5.49 -3.47 2.72
C LYS A 61 -4.44 -4.00 1.76
N ILE A 62 -4.57 -3.60 0.50
CA ILE A 62 -3.61 -3.83 -0.56
C ILE A 62 -3.09 -2.49 -1.04
N TYR A 63 -1.78 -2.30 -0.94
CA TYR A 63 -1.03 -1.15 -1.47
C TYR A 63 -0.53 -1.53 -2.84
N VAL A 64 -0.82 -0.74 -3.87
CA VAL A 64 -0.50 -1.08 -5.27
C VAL A 64 0.11 0.12 -5.99
N SER A 65 1.18 -0.13 -6.76
CA SER A 65 1.77 0.89 -7.62
C SER A 65 0.77 1.38 -8.67
N PRO A 66 0.81 2.66 -9.08
CA PRO A 66 0.04 3.14 -10.22
C PRO A 66 0.31 2.32 -11.49
N ARG A 67 -0.69 2.26 -12.36
CA ARG A 67 -0.51 1.80 -13.73
C ARG A 67 0.55 2.65 -14.42
N ARG A 68 1.28 2.03 -15.36
CA ARG A 68 2.26 2.73 -16.21
C ARG A 68 3.41 3.39 -15.45
N THR A 69 3.69 2.98 -14.21
CA THR A 69 4.83 3.47 -13.42
C THR A 69 6.16 3.35 -14.17
N GLY A 70 6.43 2.23 -14.85
CA GLY A 70 7.62 2.06 -15.67
C GLY A 70 7.65 3.02 -16.87
N TYR A 71 6.54 3.13 -17.60
CA TYR A 71 6.45 3.92 -18.83
C TYR A 71 6.50 5.43 -18.59
N ASP A 72 5.66 5.93 -17.68
CA ASP A 72 5.48 7.37 -17.47
C ASP A 72 6.55 7.95 -16.54
N HIS A 73 7.14 7.14 -15.65
CA HIS A 73 7.97 7.62 -14.55
C HIS A 73 9.27 6.85 -14.33
N GLN A 74 9.55 5.76 -15.05
CA GLN A 74 10.76 4.95 -14.83
C GLN A 74 10.96 4.57 -13.35
N TRP A 75 9.85 4.27 -12.65
CA TRP A 75 9.81 4.00 -11.21
C TRP A 75 10.23 5.14 -10.27
N GLU A 76 10.43 6.35 -10.79
CA GLU A 76 10.60 7.57 -10.00
C GLU A 76 9.23 8.18 -9.65
N ILE A 77 8.54 7.53 -8.70
CA ILE A 77 7.19 7.91 -8.25
C ILE A 77 7.18 8.54 -6.85
N ASP A 78 6.10 9.25 -6.54
CA ASP A 78 5.81 9.71 -5.17
C ASP A 78 5.20 8.56 -4.33
N GLU A 79 5.54 8.49 -3.05
CA GLU A 79 4.94 7.56 -2.10
C GLU A 79 3.42 7.75 -2.03
N ASP A 80 2.94 9.00 -2.13
CA ASP A 80 1.52 9.32 -2.06
C ASP A 80 0.74 8.91 -3.32
N SER A 81 1.44 8.60 -4.42
CA SER A 81 0.81 8.03 -5.63
C SER A 81 0.40 6.56 -5.46
N ILE A 82 0.93 5.86 -4.45
CA ILE A 82 0.58 4.46 -4.19
C ILE A 82 -0.88 4.36 -3.72
N ILE A 83 -1.68 3.63 -4.51
CA ILE A 83 -3.10 3.42 -4.25
C ILE A 83 -3.25 2.40 -3.11
N ILE A 84 -4.21 2.64 -2.22
CA ILE A 84 -4.63 1.68 -1.20
C ILE A 84 -6.03 1.20 -1.53
N THR A 85 -6.20 -0.10 -1.61
CA THR A 85 -7.47 -0.77 -1.92
C THR A 85 -7.80 -1.81 -0.85
N ASP A 86 -9.04 -2.30 -0.82
CA ASP A 86 -9.39 -3.53 -0.12
C ASP A 86 -9.05 -4.79 -0.95
N LEU A 87 -9.31 -5.97 -0.41
CA LEU A 87 -9.13 -7.26 -1.11
C LEU A 87 -10.04 -7.46 -2.33
N CYS A 88 -11.10 -6.64 -2.45
CA CYS A 88 -12.05 -6.63 -3.57
C CYS A 88 -11.67 -5.60 -4.65
N ARG A 89 -10.48 -4.99 -4.54
CA ARG A 89 -9.96 -3.96 -5.46
C ARG A 89 -10.75 -2.65 -5.42
N ILE A 90 -11.49 -2.39 -4.34
CA ILE A 90 -12.16 -1.10 -4.14
C ILE A 90 -11.16 -0.12 -3.51
N PRO A 91 -10.88 1.05 -4.15
CA PRO A 91 -9.98 2.04 -3.57
C PRO A 91 -10.50 2.61 -2.25
N ILE A 92 -9.61 2.64 -1.27
CA ILE A 92 -9.75 3.36 0.00
C ILE A 92 -9.04 4.72 -0.10
N ILE A 93 -7.86 4.73 -0.73
CA ILE A 93 -7.09 5.95 -1.04
C ILE A 93 -6.57 5.87 -2.48
N GLY A 94 -6.79 6.92 -3.26
CA GLY A 94 -6.44 6.99 -4.67
C GLY A 94 -7.58 6.59 -5.60
N GLU A 95 -7.34 6.66 -6.91
CA GLU A 95 -8.36 6.45 -7.93
C GLU A 95 -8.36 5.01 -8.48
N ALA A 96 -9.54 4.48 -8.82
CA ALA A 96 -9.69 3.11 -9.31
C ALA A 96 -9.02 2.87 -10.67
N ASP A 97 -9.05 3.87 -11.54
CA ASP A 97 -8.50 3.82 -12.89
C ASP A 97 -6.96 3.84 -12.91
N ALA A 98 -6.35 4.27 -11.81
CA ALA A 98 -4.91 4.22 -11.57
C ALA A 98 -4.41 2.80 -11.26
N VAL A 99 -5.26 1.84 -10.93
CA VAL A 99 -4.85 0.44 -10.67
C VAL A 99 -4.74 -0.33 -12.00
N SER A 100 -3.55 -0.89 -12.28
CA SER A 100 -3.32 -1.68 -13.50
C SER A 100 -4.29 -2.87 -13.64
N ARG A 101 -4.69 -3.20 -14.87
CA ARG A 101 -5.49 -4.41 -15.15
C ARG A 101 -4.78 -5.71 -14.75
N GLU A 102 -3.45 -5.73 -14.82
CA GLU A 102 -2.60 -6.86 -14.42
C GLU A 102 -2.62 -7.10 -12.91
N ALA A 103 -2.95 -6.08 -12.10
CA ALA A 103 -3.06 -6.21 -10.66
C ALA A 103 -4.13 -7.23 -10.26
N SER A 104 -5.08 -7.59 -11.14
CA SER A 104 -6.04 -8.68 -10.92
C SER A 104 -5.36 -9.98 -10.47
N THR A 105 -4.19 -10.30 -11.03
CA THR A 105 -3.40 -11.47 -10.62
C THR A 105 -2.95 -11.36 -9.17
N HIS A 106 -2.57 -10.17 -8.70
CA HIS A 106 -2.12 -9.95 -7.32
C HIS A 106 -3.28 -10.19 -6.35
N TYR A 107 -4.48 -9.66 -6.64
CA TYR A 107 -5.66 -9.90 -5.82
C TYR A 107 -6.03 -11.39 -5.75
N TYR A 108 -5.96 -12.10 -6.89
CA TYR A 108 -6.19 -13.54 -6.91
C TYR A 108 -5.18 -14.30 -6.03
N ILE A 109 -3.89 -13.92 -6.07
CA ILE A 109 -2.87 -14.48 -5.19
C ILE A 109 -3.22 -14.24 -3.73
N TYR A 110 -3.54 -13.00 -3.33
CA TYR A 110 -3.87 -12.70 -1.93
C TYR A 110 -5.13 -13.42 -1.42
N GLN A 111 -6.12 -13.64 -2.28
CA GLN A 111 -7.34 -14.34 -1.92
C GLN A 111 -7.11 -15.84 -1.70
N ASN A 112 -6.20 -16.46 -2.46
CA ASN A 112 -5.96 -17.91 -2.42
C ASN A 112 -4.75 -18.31 -1.57
N PHE A 113 -3.82 -17.39 -1.32
CA PHE A 113 -2.59 -17.63 -0.56
C PHE A 113 -2.43 -16.57 0.53
N PRO A 114 -3.10 -16.74 1.70
CA PRO A 114 -3.11 -15.74 2.76
C PRO A 114 -1.74 -15.38 3.33
N ASP A 115 -0.77 -16.29 3.23
CA ASP A 115 0.60 -16.10 3.73
C ASP A 115 1.46 -15.19 2.82
N ILE A 116 0.98 -14.86 1.62
CA ILE A 116 1.69 -13.96 0.70
C ILE A 116 1.46 -12.51 1.09
N GLY A 117 2.54 -11.83 1.46
CA GLY A 117 2.54 -10.42 1.87
C GLY A 117 2.87 -9.41 0.77
N ALA A 118 3.48 -9.84 -0.35
CA ALA A 118 3.84 -8.94 -1.44
C ALA A 118 3.93 -9.69 -2.77
N VAL A 119 3.65 -9.00 -3.88
CA VAL A 119 3.75 -9.52 -5.25
C VAL A 119 4.42 -8.48 -6.14
N ILE A 120 5.36 -8.95 -6.96
CA ILE A 120 6.03 -8.16 -8.00
C ILE A 120 5.73 -8.87 -9.33
N HIS A 121 5.18 -8.14 -10.27
CA HIS A 121 5.06 -8.56 -11.67
C HIS A 121 6.06 -7.74 -12.49
N ALA A 122 6.81 -8.40 -13.38
CA ALA A 122 7.86 -7.85 -14.20
C ALA A 122 7.72 -8.42 -15.62
#